data_AF-A0AAX0KT81-F1
#
_entry.id   AF-A0AAX0KT81-F1
#
_cell.length_a   1.000
_cell.length_b   1.000
_cell.length_c   1.000
_cell.angle_alpha   90.00
_cell.angle_beta   90.00
_cell.angle_gamma   90.00
#
_symmetry.space_group_name_H-M   'P 1'
#
loop_
_entity.id
_entity.type
_entity.pdbx_description
1 polymer ?
#
loop_
_entity_poly.entity_id
_entity_poly.type
_entity_poly.pdbx_seq_one_letter_code
_entity_poly.pdbx_strand_id
1 'polypeptide(L)' 'MEQLITEIEVYARHAGMKPQAVLRAAINAKWSSWAGWVAGTSSPTMANADRIRAWMRMNPPGESTNRKKAS' A
#
# COMPACT_ATOMS: atom_id res chain seq x y z
N MET A 1 1.74 14.00 0.40
CA MET A 1 1.07 13.05 -0.51
C MET A 1 2.11 12.18 -1.20
N GLU A 2 3.02 12.79 -1.97
CA GLU A 2 4.02 12.06 -2.76
C GLU A 2 4.94 11.17 -1.93
N GLN A 3 5.40 11.63 -0.76
CA GLN A 3 6.22 10.83 0.14
C GLN A 3 5.56 9.49 0.52
N LEU A 4 4.27 9.49 0.87
CA LEU A 4 3.55 8.26 1.23
C LEU A 4 3.39 7.34 0.02
N ILE A 5 3.12 7.89 -1.16
CA ILE A 5 3.03 7.11 -2.41
C ILE A 5 4.38 6.43 -2.67
N THR A 6 5.48 7.16 -2.60
CA THR A 6 6.83 6.62 -2.76
C THR A 6 7.16 5.55 -1.71
N GLU A 7 6.86 5.78 -0.43
CA GLU A 7 7.05 4.79 0.64
C GLU A 7 6.33 3.47 0.32
N ILE A 8 5.07 3.56 -0.12
CA ILE A 8 4.25 2.40 -0.48
C ILE A 8 4.79 1.72 -1.74
N GLU A 9 5.22 2.47 -2.75
CA GLU A 9 5.80 1.91 -3.98
C GLU A 9 7.10 1.15 -3.71
N VAL A 10 7.99 1.74 -2.92
CA VAL A 10 9.25 1.10 -2.50
C VAL A 10 8.94 -0.17 -1.72
N TYR A 11 8.09 -0.09 -0.70
CA TYR A 11 7.68 -1.25 0.08
C TYR A 11 7.07 -2.34 -0.81
N ALA A 12 6.14 -1.98 -1.69
CA ALA A 12 5.46 -2.92 -2.57
C ALA A 12 6.45 -3.60 -3.52
N ARG A 13 7.41 -2.86 -4.07
CA ARG A 13 8.49 -3.40 -4.90
C ARG A 13 9.34 -4.40 -4.13
N HIS A 14 9.73 -4.10 -2.90
CA HIS A 14 10.50 -5.02 -2.05
C HIS A 14 9.68 -6.24 -1.62
N ALA A 15 8.39 -6.08 -1.37
CA ALA A 15 7.48 -7.15 -0.98
C ALA A 15 6.99 -8.00 -2.17
N GLY A 16 7.31 -7.62 -3.42
CA GLY A 16 6.77 -8.28 -4.62
C GLY A 16 5.25 -8.10 -4.79
N MET A 17 4.69 -7.03 -4.21
CA MET A 17 3.27 -6.72 -4.22
C MET A 17 2.97 -5.50 -5.10
N LYS A 18 1.69 -5.29 -5.44
CA LYS A 18 1.23 -4.02 -6.02
C LYS A 18 0.94 -3.01 -4.91
N PRO A 19 1.20 -1.70 -5.08
CA PRO A 19 0.86 -0.66 -4.11
C PRO A 19 -0.62 -0.71 -3.67
N GLN A 20 -1.53 -0.93 -4.63
CA GLN A 20 -2.96 -1.14 -4.36
C GLN A 20 -3.25 -2.29 -3.38
N ALA A 21 -2.47 -3.37 -3.45
CA ALA A 21 -2.63 -4.51 -2.55
C ALA A 21 -2.20 -4.16 -1.12
N VAL A 22 -1.16 -3.33 -0.96
CA VAL A 22 -0.71 -2.80 0.33
C VAL A 22 -1.81 -1.94 0.96
N LEU A 23 -2.42 -1.02 0.20
CA LEU A 23 -3.54 -0.21 0.68
C LEU A 23 -4.74 -1.07 1.10
N ARG A 24 -5.08 -2.08 0.30
CA ARG A 24 -6.18 -2.99 0.62
C ARG A 24 -5.88 -3.81 1.87
N ALA A 25 -4.65 -4.25 2.07
CA ALA A 25 -4.26 -5.01 3.26
C ALA A 25 -4.24 -4.13 4.52
N ALA A 26 -3.78 -2.87 4.41
CA ALA A 26 -3.62 -1.99 5.56
C ALA A 26 -4.92 -1.32 6.02
N ILE A 27 -5.75 -0.84 5.08
CA ILE A 27 -6.94 -0.02 5.37
C ILE A 27 -8.20 -0.47 4.62
N ASN A 28 -8.15 -1.62 3.93
CA ASN A 28 -9.24 -2.10 3.07
C ASN A 28 -9.71 -1.05 2.03
N ALA A 29 -8.76 -0.29 1.48
CA ALA A 29 -9.07 0.75 0.49
C ALA A 29 -9.65 0.18 -0.81
N LYS A 30 -10.46 0.99 -1.49
CA LYS A 30 -10.90 0.73 -2.86
C LYS A 30 -9.72 0.93 -3.82
N TRP A 31 -9.73 0.20 -4.94
CA TRP A 31 -8.68 0.31 -5.96
C TRP A 31 -8.59 1.71 -6.58
N SER A 32 -9.73 2.40 -6.69
CA SER A 32 -9.81 3.79 -7.15
C SER A 32 -9.13 4.78 -6.20
N SER A 33 -8.98 4.45 -4.91
CA SER A 33 -8.29 5.32 -3.95
C SER A 33 -6.82 5.49 -4.30
N TRP A 34 -6.11 4.41 -4.66
CA TRP A 34 -4.71 4.52 -5.11
C TRP A 34 -4.59 5.37 -6.37
N ALA A 35 -5.43 5.12 -7.38
CA ALA A 35 -5.42 5.88 -8.61
C ALA A 35 -5.69 7.37 -8.37
N GLY A 36 -6.61 7.69 -7.46
CA GLY A 36 -6.89 9.07 -7.06
C GLY A 36 -5.72 9.74 -6.32
N TRP A 37 -4.95 8.99 -5.54
CA TRP A 37 -3.76 9.52 -4.87
C TRP A 37 -2.63 9.81 -5.86
N VAL A 38 -2.39 8.89 -6.81
CA VAL A 38 -1.39 9.08 -7.88
C VAL A 38 -1.79 10.22 -8.82
N ALA A 39 -3.08 10.35 -9.15
CA ALA A 39 -3.59 11.43 -9.99
C ALA A 39 -3.76 12.77 -9.24
N GLY A 40 -3.52 12.81 -7.92
CA GLY A 40 -3.73 14.00 -7.10
C GLY A 40 -5.20 14.42 -6.92
N THR A 41 -6.16 13.61 -7.36
CA THR A 41 -7.61 13.88 -7.26
C THR A 41 -8.22 13.49 -5.92
N SER A 42 -7.49 12.72 -5.10
CA SER A 42 -7.91 12.31 -3.77
C SER A 42 -6.70 12.25 -2.83
N SER A 43 -6.93 12.41 -1.53
CA SER A 43 -5.89 12.36 -0.50
C SER A 43 -6.28 11.42 0.64
N PRO A 44 -5.33 10.64 1.19
CA PRO A 44 -5.52 9.93 2.44
C PRO A 44 -5.64 10.92 3.58
N THR A 45 -6.45 10.56 4.57
CA THR A 45 -6.39 11.18 5.88
C THR A 45 -5.08 10.83 6.58
N MET A 46 -4.62 11.67 7.51
CA MET A 46 -3.45 11.38 8.34
C MET A 46 -3.57 10.01 9.05
N ALA A 47 -4.76 9.70 9.59
CA ALA A 47 -5.03 8.41 10.20
C ALA A 47 -4.82 7.22 9.26
N ASN A 48 -5.16 7.35 7.98
CA ASN A 48 -4.93 6.30 6.99
C ASN A 48 -3.44 6.15 6.67
N ALA A 49 -2.72 7.27 6.54
CA ALA A 49 -1.27 7.25 6.33
C ALA A 49 -0.53 6.54 7.48
N ASP A 50 -0.88 6.86 8.72
CA ASP A 50 -0.31 6.22 9.91
C ASP A 50 -0.60 4.72 9.96
N ARG A 51 -1.84 4.31 9.67
CA ARG A 51 -2.20 2.89 9.60
C ARG A 51 -1.43 2.13 8.54
N ILE A 52 -1.23 2.74 7.36
CA ILE A 52 -0.42 2.13 6.29
C ILE A 52 1.02 1.96 6.72
N ARG A 53 1.64 2.99 7.31
CA ARG A 53 3.02 2.92 7.84
C ARG A 53 3.16 1.90 8.97
N ALA A 54 2.20 1.83 9.88
CA ALA A 54 2.18 0.82 10.93
C ALA A 54 2.09 -0.59 10.33
N TRP A 55 1.21 -0.79 9.35
CA TRP A 55 1.06 -2.07 8.67
C TRP A 55 2.34 -2.50 7.94
N MET A 56 2.99 -1.59 7.19
CA MET A 56 4.26 -1.87 6.51
C MET A 56 5.38 -2.22 7.50
N ARG A 57 5.43 -1.59 8.67
CA ARG A 57 6.39 -1.94 9.73
C ARG A 57 6.14 -3.30 10.35
N MET A 58 4.88 -3.71 10.49
CA MET A 58 4.50 -5.02 11.03
C MET A 58 4.70 -6.16 10.01
N ASN A 59 4.80 -5.85 8.72
CA ASN A 59 4.93 -6.84 7.64
C ASN A 59 6.23 -6.56 6.85
N PRO A 60 7.42 -6.90 7.35
CA PRO A 60 8.65 -6.60 6.62
C PRO A 60 8.71 -7.32 5.25
N PRO A 61 9.25 -6.67 4.20
CA PRO A 61 9.38 -7.26 2.87
C PRO A 61 10.45 -8.37 2.90
N GLY A 62 10.00 -9.60 3.09
CA GLY A 62 10.82 -10.79 3.23
C GLY A 62 10.03 -11.99 3.72
N GLU A 63 8.96 -11.75 4.49
CA GLU A 63 8.13 -12.80 5.06
C GLU A 63 6.98 -13.25 4.13
N SER A 64 6.64 -12.44 3.12
CA SER A 64 5.56 -12.74 2.17
C SER A 64 6.03 -13.52 0.95
N THR A 65 6.75 -14.62 1.17
CA THR A 65 6.81 -15.69 0.16
C THR A 65 5.44 -16.36 0.11
N ASN A 66 4.85 -16.39 -1.09
CA ASN A 66 3.70 -17.20 -1.48
C ASN A 66 2.28 -16.62 -1.28
N ARG A 67 1.86 -15.77 -2.22
CA ARG A 67 0.47 -15.79 -2.70
C ARG A 67 0.45 -15.85 -4.23
N LYS A 68 0.97 -16.95 -4.80
CA LYS A 68 0.64 -17.30 -6.18
C LYS A 68 -0.87 -17.62 -6.24
N LYS A 69 -1.53 -17.00 -7.23
CA LYS A 69 -2.63 -17.52 -8.05
C LYS A 69 -3.48 -18.65 -7.43
N ALA A 70 -4.73 -18.34 -7.11
CA ALA A 70 -5.86 -19.24 -7.36
C ALA A 70 -6.80 -18.40 -8.25
N SER A 71 -6.79 -18.65 -9.57
CA SER A 71 -7.59 -19.66 -10.29
C SER A 71 -9.04 -19.25 -10.34
#